data_AF-A0A182TEI7-F1
#
_entry.id   AF-A0A182TEI7-F1
#
_cell.length_a   1.000
_cell.length_b   1.000
_cell.length_c   1.000
_cell.angle_alpha   90.00
_cell.angle_beta   90.00
_cell.angle_gamma   90.00
#
_symmetry.space_group_name_H-M   'P 1'
#
loop_
_entity.id
_entity.type
_entity.pdbx_description
1 polymer ?
#
loop_
_entity_poly.entity_id
_entity_poly.type
_entity_poly.pdbx_seq_one_letter_code
_entity_poly.pdbx_strand_id
1 'polypeptide(L)'
;DSCGSLECVTLLLAQSVEINAGIEKHSALHYAVMRNSKRCVEYLLAHGANPNTPQVYTQTPLHVAAALGYGECMELLLAHGADARSQYGQKKITALHLAASENYLDCVRLLVAAGANIDARNRDQQTPLHLACLSQCHETVTYLIAQRADVHAVYRDGRTALHASIVKESRFWDCTLSLLKAKVDVNRADNFGYTPLHIAALNEFSTCVYMLIEYGADITARTNGGVSALSFIIRRTPEIIPRYVDKLDAAISVNSIHEIGDVDCEIRLDFRLLVPNNDRGETELLLAFIEVGQKRILKHPLCETFLLLKWRRIRKFFIFSLFYHGLFVLLFTAYVLGVYVRDCRAEPCPLPAYIPAVGYVIILFNLVLLTKEIFQMMHGFVSYVRYWENWLQWSIVIGIFLCTVSTGEWSSEAHVAVVAIRVQILGGFSNTGRTVLQ
;
A
#
# COMPACT_ATOMS: atom_id res chain seq x y z
N ASP A 1 54.78 -9.27 9.02
CA ASP A 1 54.75 -9.35 7.55
C ASP A 1 54.90 -10.75 6.94
N SER A 2 54.98 -11.84 7.72
CA SER A 2 55.15 -13.21 7.19
C SER A 2 53.85 -13.95 6.81
N CYS A 3 52.67 -13.38 7.04
CA CYS A 3 51.37 -14.07 6.92
C CYS A 3 50.90 -14.42 5.50
N GLY A 4 51.75 -14.33 4.48
CA GLY A 4 51.44 -14.67 3.10
C GLY A 4 52.61 -15.22 2.30
N SER A 5 53.71 -15.59 2.98
CA SER A 5 54.92 -16.11 2.31
C SER A 5 54.72 -17.57 1.91
N LEU A 6 54.78 -17.83 0.60
CA LEU A 6 54.75 -19.19 0.04
C LEU A 6 55.92 -20.03 0.54
N GLU A 7 57.09 -19.43 0.72
CA GLU A 7 58.31 -20.11 1.18
C GLU A 7 58.17 -20.65 2.60
N CYS A 8 57.49 -19.91 3.49
CA CYS A 8 57.19 -20.41 4.82
C CYS A 8 56.19 -21.57 4.78
N VAL A 9 55.16 -21.48 3.93
CA VAL A 9 54.14 -22.53 3.78
C VAL A 9 54.75 -23.82 3.22
N THR A 10 55.64 -23.71 2.23
CA THR A 10 56.31 -24.88 1.62
C THR A 10 57.24 -25.57 2.61
N LEU A 11 58.01 -24.81 3.39
CA LEU A 11 58.90 -25.35 4.42
C LEU A 11 58.13 -26.05 5.55
N LEU A 12 57.00 -25.49 5.99
CA LEU A 12 56.17 -26.09 7.04
C LEU A 12 55.49 -27.38 6.57
N LEU A 13 54.99 -27.42 5.34
CA LEU A 13 54.39 -28.65 4.79
C LEU A 13 55.42 -29.76 4.54
N ALA A 14 56.68 -29.41 4.23
CA ALA A 14 57.77 -30.38 4.14
C ALA A 14 58.07 -31.07 5.48
N GLN A 15 57.66 -30.49 6.62
CA GLN A 15 57.83 -31.06 7.96
C GLN A 15 56.68 -31.96 8.41
N SER A 16 55.80 -32.42 7.49
CA SER A 16 54.66 -33.30 7.77
C SER A 16 53.61 -32.71 8.73
N VAL A 17 53.44 -31.38 8.71
CA VAL A 17 52.39 -30.68 9.48
C VAL A 17 51.01 -31.01 8.92
N GLU A 18 50.02 -31.20 9.79
CA GLU A 18 48.62 -31.41 9.38
C GLU A 18 48.07 -30.16 8.67
N ILE A 19 47.83 -30.26 7.36
CA ILE A 19 47.46 -29.11 6.50
C ILE A 19 46.14 -28.44 6.89
N ASN A 20 45.22 -29.22 7.46
CA ASN A 20 43.89 -28.75 7.88
C ASN A 20 43.84 -28.36 9.36
N ALA A 21 44.95 -28.49 10.11
CA ALA A 21 45.02 -28.03 11.48
C ALA A 21 44.85 -26.50 11.52
N GLY A 22 44.00 -26.05 12.44
CA GLY A 22 43.72 -24.62 12.62
C GLY A 22 44.33 -24.07 13.89
N ILE A 23 44.87 -22.86 13.82
CA ILE A 23 45.24 -22.04 14.98
C ILE A 23 44.05 -21.12 15.26
N GLU A 24 43.62 -21.00 16.51
CA GLU A 24 42.48 -20.13 16.91
C GLU A 24 41.22 -20.33 16.04
N LYS A 25 40.97 -21.60 15.66
CA LYS A 25 39.81 -22.03 14.86
C LYS A 25 39.82 -21.58 13.39
N HIS A 26 40.96 -21.15 12.83
CA HIS A 26 41.13 -20.87 11.39
C HIS A 26 42.23 -21.73 10.77
N SER A 27 41.98 -22.34 9.61
CA SER A 27 42.97 -23.15 8.90
C SER A 27 44.01 -22.27 8.17
N ALA A 28 45.16 -22.83 7.80
CA ALA A 28 46.15 -22.14 6.97
C ALA A 28 45.52 -21.60 5.67
N LEU A 29 44.60 -22.36 5.07
CA LEU A 29 43.84 -21.94 3.89
C LEU A 29 42.98 -20.69 4.15
N HIS A 30 42.40 -20.54 5.34
CA HIS A 30 41.65 -19.31 5.69
C HIS A 30 42.53 -18.09 5.70
N TYR A 31 43.67 -18.16 6.38
CA TYR A 31 44.59 -17.03 6.44
C TYR A 31 45.15 -16.67 5.06
N ALA A 32 45.43 -17.68 4.22
CA ALA A 32 45.87 -17.45 2.85
C ALA A 32 44.81 -16.66 2.04
N VAL A 33 43.53 -17.04 2.15
CA VAL A 33 42.41 -16.32 1.51
C VAL A 33 42.21 -14.93 2.12
N MET A 34 42.23 -14.79 3.45
CA MET A 34 42.10 -13.48 4.13
C MET A 34 43.19 -12.49 3.72
N ARG A 35 44.37 -12.98 3.33
CA ARG A 35 45.50 -12.19 2.85
C ARG A 35 45.53 -12.03 1.33
N ASN A 36 44.52 -12.54 0.63
CA ASN A 36 44.45 -12.59 -0.84
C ASN A 36 45.72 -13.19 -1.49
N SER A 37 46.36 -14.16 -0.82
CA SER A 37 47.59 -14.78 -1.34
C SER A 37 47.25 -15.97 -2.23
N LYS A 38 46.93 -15.68 -3.50
CA LYS A 38 46.59 -16.67 -4.53
C LYS A 38 47.58 -17.84 -4.58
N ARG A 39 48.89 -17.54 -4.55
CA ARG A 39 49.95 -18.55 -4.62
C ARG A 39 49.91 -19.51 -3.42
N CYS A 40 49.64 -18.99 -2.22
CA CYS A 40 49.48 -19.85 -1.04
C CYS A 40 48.20 -20.67 -1.11
N VAL A 41 47.09 -20.09 -1.58
CA VAL A 41 45.81 -20.80 -1.77
C VAL A 41 45.98 -21.96 -2.74
N GLU A 42 46.56 -21.71 -3.91
CA GLU A 42 46.85 -22.72 -4.93
C GLU A 42 47.74 -23.85 -4.38
N TYR A 43 48.84 -23.49 -3.71
CA TYR A 43 49.76 -24.46 -3.15
C TYR A 43 49.10 -25.33 -2.06
N LEU A 44 48.35 -24.72 -1.14
CA LEU A 44 47.65 -25.43 -0.07
C LEU A 44 46.60 -26.40 -0.64
N LEU A 45 45.80 -25.96 -1.62
CA LEU A 45 44.78 -26.80 -2.26
C LEU A 45 45.41 -27.97 -3.04
N ALA A 46 46.52 -27.73 -3.75
CA ALA A 46 47.27 -28.78 -4.45
C ALA A 46 47.85 -29.85 -3.50
N HIS A 47 48.10 -29.51 -2.24
CA HIS A 47 48.64 -30.41 -1.21
C HIS A 47 47.55 -30.97 -0.27
N GLY A 48 46.27 -30.91 -0.67
CA GLY A 48 45.17 -31.58 0.03
C GLY A 48 44.50 -30.76 1.14
N ALA A 49 44.67 -29.43 1.16
CA ALA A 49 43.85 -28.58 2.02
C ALA A 49 42.37 -28.72 1.64
N ASN A 50 41.51 -28.98 2.62
CA ASN A 50 40.08 -29.13 2.38
C ASN A 50 39.42 -27.73 2.27
N PRO A 51 38.87 -27.35 1.10
CA PRO A 51 38.24 -26.04 0.90
C PRO A 51 36.94 -25.86 1.70
N ASN A 52 36.38 -26.94 2.24
CA ASN A 52 35.16 -26.94 3.04
C ASN A 52 35.42 -27.11 4.53
N THR A 53 36.68 -27.06 4.98
CA THR A 53 36.99 -27.09 6.41
C THR A 53 36.18 -25.99 7.09
N PRO A 54 35.30 -26.28 8.06
CA PRO A 54 34.49 -25.26 8.73
C PRO A 54 35.26 -24.64 9.91
N GLN A 55 35.15 -23.32 10.08
CA GLN A 55 35.85 -22.54 11.11
C GLN A 55 34.84 -22.03 12.14
N VAL A 56 35.18 -20.94 12.84
CA VAL A 56 34.27 -20.25 13.74
C VAL A 56 32.93 -20.01 13.05
N TYR A 57 31.86 -20.45 13.71
CA TYR A 57 30.49 -20.35 13.19
C TYR A 57 30.27 -21.00 11.81
N THR A 58 31.03 -22.06 11.49
CA THR A 58 30.98 -22.77 10.20
C THR A 58 31.26 -21.90 8.98
N GLN A 59 31.94 -20.77 9.16
CA GLN A 59 32.46 -19.98 8.04
C GLN A 59 33.43 -20.86 7.26
N THR A 60 33.48 -20.72 5.94
CA THR A 60 34.40 -21.45 5.05
C THR A 60 35.28 -20.44 4.30
N PRO A 61 36.39 -20.85 3.65
CA PRO A 61 37.26 -19.91 2.95
C PRO A 61 36.52 -19.25 1.79
N LEU A 62 35.54 -19.96 1.21
CA LEU A 62 34.67 -19.42 0.17
C LEU A 62 33.83 -18.23 0.65
N HIS A 63 33.32 -18.28 1.88
CA HIS A 63 32.62 -17.13 2.49
C HIS A 63 33.54 -15.92 2.66
N VAL A 64 34.78 -16.15 3.08
CA VAL A 64 35.78 -15.08 3.24
C VAL A 64 36.13 -14.45 1.88
N ALA A 65 36.40 -15.27 0.87
CA ALA A 65 36.67 -14.79 -0.48
C ALA A 65 35.49 -13.98 -1.04
N ALA A 66 34.25 -14.42 -0.79
CA ALA A 66 33.04 -13.71 -1.21
C ALA A 66 32.83 -12.38 -0.47
N ALA A 67 33.09 -12.32 0.84
CA ALA A 67 32.96 -11.09 1.63
C ALA A 67 34.02 -10.04 1.30
N LEU A 68 35.17 -10.44 0.75
CA LEU A 68 36.29 -9.54 0.43
C LEU A 68 36.47 -9.30 -1.07
N GLY A 69 35.66 -9.94 -1.92
CA GLY A 69 35.71 -9.78 -3.38
C GLY A 69 36.92 -10.43 -4.05
N TYR A 70 37.53 -11.45 -3.43
CA TYR A 70 38.73 -12.11 -3.94
C TYR A 70 38.39 -13.18 -4.99
N GLY A 71 38.03 -12.72 -6.19
CA GLY A 71 37.60 -13.57 -7.31
C GLY A 71 38.58 -14.67 -7.69
N GLU A 72 39.88 -14.39 -7.76
CA GLU A 72 40.89 -15.41 -8.10
C GLU A 72 41.00 -16.51 -7.03
N CYS A 73 40.96 -16.14 -5.74
CA CYS A 73 40.95 -17.11 -4.65
C CYS A 73 39.66 -17.94 -4.68
N MET A 74 38.52 -17.30 -4.98
CA MET A 74 37.23 -17.97 -5.12
C MET A 74 37.22 -18.98 -6.26
N GLU A 75 37.77 -18.63 -7.43
CA GLU A 75 37.90 -19.53 -8.58
C GLU A 75 38.69 -20.79 -8.21
N LEU A 76 39.84 -20.64 -7.55
CA LEU A 76 40.65 -21.76 -7.06
C LEU A 76 39.89 -22.64 -6.06
N LEU A 77 39.21 -22.03 -5.09
CA LEU A 77 38.43 -22.75 -4.08
C LEU A 77 37.31 -23.58 -4.73
N LEU A 78 36.56 -22.98 -5.66
CA LEU A 78 35.47 -23.65 -6.38
C LEU A 78 36.00 -24.78 -7.28
N ALA A 79 37.11 -24.58 -7.98
CA ALA A 79 37.76 -25.60 -8.80
C ALA A 79 38.19 -26.83 -7.98
N HIS A 80 38.55 -26.64 -6.71
CA HIS A 80 38.90 -27.71 -5.77
C HIS A 80 37.71 -28.25 -4.94
N GLY A 81 36.47 -27.92 -5.32
CA GLY A 81 35.28 -28.52 -4.72
C GLY A 81 34.73 -27.79 -3.48
N ALA A 82 34.98 -26.49 -3.34
CA ALA A 82 34.28 -25.68 -2.34
C ALA A 82 32.76 -25.70 -2.56
N ASP A 83 31.99 -25.91 -1.49
CA ASP A 83 30.53 -25.95 -1.54
C ASP A 83 29.94 -24.54 -1.59
N ALA A 84 29.49 -24.14 -2.78
CA ALA A 84 28.82 -22.87 -3.03
C ALA A 84 27.45 -22.72 -2.32
N ARG A 85 26.88 -23.81 -1.79
CA ARG A 85 25.61 -23.82 -1.03
C ARG A 85 25.81 -23.78 0.47
N SER A 86 27.05 -23.84 0.94
CA SER A 86 27.36 -23.79 2.37
C SER A 86 26.79 -22.52 3.01
N GLN A 87 26.33 -22.66 4.25
CA GLN A 87 25.79 -21.58 5.06
C GLN A 87 26.61 -21.44 6.34
N TYR A 88 26.83 -20.21 6.78
CA TYR A 88 27.52 -19.93 8.04
C TYR A 88 26.77 -18.99 8.96
N GLY A 89 27.11 -19.10 10.25
CA GLY A 89 26.58 -18.25 11.31
C GLY A 89 25.11 -18.51 11.65
N GLN A 90 24.69 -17.88 12.74
CA GLN A 90 23.29 -17.93 13.19
C GLN A 90 22.31 -17.32 12.17
N LYS A 91 22.81 -16.48 11.25
CA LYS A 91 22.02 -15.86 10.18
C LYS A 91 21.87 -16.75 8.95
N LYS A 92 22.54 -17.91 8.87
CA LYS A 92 22.50 -18.83 7.71
C LYS A 92 22.86 -18.12 6.39
N ILE A 93 23.95 -17.37 6.39
CA ILE A 93 24.41 -16.59 5.23
C ILE A 93 25.20 -17.51 4.30
N THR A 94 24.98 -17.41 2.99
CA THR A 94 25.79 -18.11 1.96
C THR A 94 26.85 -17.18 1.39
N ALA A 95 27.87 -17.72 0.71
CA ALA A 95 28.83 -16.92 -0.05
C ALA A 95 28.14 -15.97 -1.06
N LEU A 96 27.06 -16.43 -1.72
CA LEU A 96 26.33 -15.61 -2.69
C LEU A 96 25.64 -14.40 -2.04
N HIS A 97 25.14 -14.52 -0.82
CA HIS A 97 24.59 -13.39 -0.08
C HIS A 97 25.64 -12.29 0.16
N LEU A 98 26.87 -12.69 0.54
CA LEU A 98 27.96 -11.76 0.84
C LEU A 98 28.47 -11.06 -0.43
N ALA A 99 28.76 -11.82 -1.47
CA ALA A 99 29.21 -11.24 -2.75
C ALA A 99 28.15 -10.29 -3.33
N ALA A 100 26.87 -10.63 -3.16
CA ALA A 100 25.77 -9.81 -3.67
C ALA A 100 25.55 -8.51 -2.89
N SER A 101 25.79 -8.50 -1.57
CA SER A 101 25.63 -7.28 -0.74
C SER A 101 26.76 -6.26 -0.92
N GLU A 102 27.92 -6.68 -1.41
CA GLU A 102 29.11 -5.82 -1.60
C GLU A 102 29.38 -5.46 -3.07
N ASN A 103 28.45 -5.82 -3.98
CA ASN A 103 28.57 -5.64 -5.44
C ASN A 103 29.78 -6.32 -6.10
N TYR A 104 30.27 -7.43 -5.55
CA TYR A 104 31.37 -8.20 -6.15
C TYR A 104 30.86 -9.09 -7.28
N LEU A 105 30.51 -8.47 -8.41
CA LEU A 105 29.85 -9.12 -9.55
C LEU A 105 30.63 -10.35 -10.08
N ASP A 106 31.95 -10.28 -10.13
CA ASP A 106 32.77 -11.42 -10.58
C ASP A 106 32.63 -12.62 -9.65
N CYS A 107 32.61 -12.38 -8.33
CA CYS A 107 32.34 -13.42 -7.33
C CYS A 107 30.91 -13.97 -7.47
N VAL A 108 29.92 -13.11 -7.70
CA VAL A 108 28.53 -13.52 -7.95
C VAL A 108 28.45 -14.43 -9.18
N ARG A 109 29.13 -14.09 -10.28
CA ARG A 109 29.19 -14.91 -11.50
C ARG A 109 29.81 -16.27 -11.24
N LEU A 110 30.95 -16.32 -10.55
CA LEU A 110 31.62 -17.57 -10.19
C LEU A 110 30.73 -18.47 -9.32
N LEU A 111 30.08 -17.91 -8.30
CA LEU A 111 29.21 -18.65 -7.40
C LEU A 111 27.97 -19.22 -8.12
N VAL A 112 27.33 -18.42 -8.97
CA VAL A 112 26.18 -18.87 -9.78
C VAL A 112 26.61 -19.97 -10.75
N ALA A 113 27.75 -19.80 -11.43
CA ALA A 113 28.31 -20.83 -12.32
C ALA A 113 28.65 -22.14 -11.58
N ALA A 114 29.10 -22.04 -10.32
CA ALA A 114 29.36 -23.19 -9.45
C ALA A 114 28.09 -23.78 -8.80
N GLY A 115 26.89 -23.35 -9.19
CA GLY A 115 25.63 -23.92 -8.75
C GLY A 115 25.15 -23.43 -7.38
N ALA A 116 25.61 -22.26 -6.91
CA ALA A 116 25.00 -21.60 -5.76
C ALA A 116 23.49 -21.44 -5.99
N ASN A 117 22.68 -21.66 -4.95
CA ASN A 117 21.24 -21.43 -5.05
C ASN A 117 20.98 -19.91 -5.10
N ILE A 118 20.54 -19.43 -6.27
CA ILE A 118 20.24 -18.01 -6.53
C ILE A 118 19.20 -17.45 -5.56
N ASP A 119 18.22 -18.28 -5.17
CA ASP A 119 17.13 -17.91 -4.26
C ASP A 119 17.35 -18.47 -2.84
N ALA A 120 18.60 -18.74 -2.46
CA ALA A 120 18.93 -19.18 -1.11
C ALA A 120 18.37 -18.19 -0.08
N ARG A 121 17.70 -18.70 0.95
CA ARG A 121 17.15 -17.85 2.02
C ARG A 121 18.01 -17.90 3.27
N ASN A 122 18.39 -16.72 3.76
CA ASN A 122 19.00 -16.57 5.08
C ASN A 122 17.94 -16.68 6.20
N ARG A 123 18.34 -16.53 7.46
CA ARG A 123 17.44 -16.61 8.63
C ARG A 123 16.31 -15.58 8.61
N ASP A 124 16.55 -14.40 8.04
CA ASP A 124 15.55 -13.34 7.88
C ASP A 124 14.72 -13.50 6.59
N GLN A 125 14.79 -14.68 5.94
CA GLN A 125 14.14 -15.01 4.67
C GLN A 125 14.60 -14.13 3.49
N GLN A 126 15.72 -13.42 3.63
CA GLN A 126 16.28 -12.62 2.56
C GLN A 126 17.00 -13.52 1.56
N THR A 127 16.91 -13.16 0.29
CA THR A 127 17.64 -13.78 -0.82
C THR A 127 18.86 -12.91 -1.16
N PRO A 128 19.83 -13.41 -1.94
CA PRO A 128 20.90 -12.57 -2.48
C PRO A 128 20.38 -11.32 -3.22
N LEU A 129 19.28 -11.44 -3.96
CA LEU A 129 18.63 -10.31 -4.62
C LEU A 129 18.15 -9.26 -3.60
N HIS A 130 17.53 -9.68 -2.49
CA HIS A 130 17.12 -8.75 -1.42
C HIS A 130 18.31 -7.96 -0.87
N LEU A 131 19.43 -8.63 -0.60
CA LEU A 131 20.63 -7.96 -0.07
C LEU A 131 21.28 -7.03 -1.09
N ALA A 132 21.37 -7.44 -2.36
CA ALA A 132 21.86 -6.58 -3.43
C ALA A 132 21.01 -5.30 -3.58
N CYS A 133 19.68 -5.43 -3.45
CA CYS A 133 18.78 -4.27 -3.46
C CYS A 133 18.98 -3.37 -2.23
N LEU A 134 19.11 -3.92 -1.02
CA LEU A 134 19.36 -3.15 0.21
C LEU A 134 20.68 -2.38 0.14
N SER A 135 21.71 -2.98 -0.44
CA SER A 135 23.02 -2.36 -0.63
C SER A 135 23.15 -1.52 -1.90
N GLN A 136 22.08 -1.41 -2.70
CA GLN A 136 22.05 -0.63 -3.95
C GLN A 136 23.07 -1.09 -5.01
N CYS A 137 23.35 -2.39 -5.05
CA CYS A 137 24.29 -3.02 -5.98
C CYS A 137 23.65 -3.27 -7.36
N HIS A 138 23.55 -2.23 -8.19
CA HIS A 138 22.81 -2.26 -9.47
C HIS A 138 23.27 -3.36 -10.44
N GLU A 139 24.58 -3.53 -10.64
CA GLU A 139 25.14 -4.51 -11.55
C GLU A 139 24.84 -5.95 -11.09
N THR A 140 24.87 -6.17 -9.79
CA THR A 140 24.49 -7.45 -9.20
C THR A 140 22.99 -7.71 -9.34
N VAL A 141 22.14 -6.72 -9.08
CA VAL A 141 20.68 -6.83 -9.24
C VAL A 141 20.31 -7.18 -10.68
N THR A 142 20.87 -6.46 -11.65
CA THR A 142 20.61 -6.72 -13.08
C THR A 142 21.07 -8.12 -13.49
N TYR A 143 22.23 -8.56 -13.02
CA TYR A 143 22.71 -9.91 -13.28
C TYR A 143 21.81 -10.99 -12.65
N LEU A 144 21.43 -10.86 -11.38
CA LEU A 144 20.57 -11.84 -10.71
C LEU A 144 19.19 -11.94 -11.37
N ILE A 145 18.60 -10.81 -11.77
CA ILE A 145 17.35 -10.80 -12.55
C ILE A 145 17.55 -11.53 -13.89
N ALA A 146 18.66 -11.28 -14.59
CA ALA A 146 18.98 -11.98 -15.84
C ALA A 146 19.16 -13.50 -15.66
N GLN A 147 19.65 -13.93 -14.49
CA GLN A 147 19.76 -15.33 -14.09
C GLN A 147 18.44 -15.90 -13.52
N ARG A 148 17.31 -15.20 -13.71
CA ARG A 148 15.96 -15.62 -13.28
C ARG A 148 15.80 -15.80 -11.76
N ALA A 149 16.49 -14.99 -10.96
CA ALA A 149 16.18 -14.88 -9.53
C ALA A 149 14.69 -14.53 -9.32
N ASP A 150 14.08 -15.07 -8.27
CA ASP A 150 12.68 -14.79 -7.95
C ASP A 150 12.52 -13.35 -7.43
N VAL A 151 12.05 -12.48 -8.31
CA VAL A 151 11.76 -11.07 -8.01
C VAL A 151 10.51 -10.87 -7.14
N HIS A 152 9.67 -11.90 -7.00
CA HIS A 152 8.46 -11.88 -6.17
C HIS A 152 8.67 -12.51 -4.79
N ALA A 153 9.88 -13.01 -4.52
CA ALA A 153 10.24 -13.48 -3.19
C ALA A 153 9.96 -12.40 -2.14
N VAL A 154 9.48 -12.84 -0.98
CA VAL A 154 9.28 -11.98 0.18
C VAL A 154 10.19 -12.42 1.30
N TYR A 155 10.78 -11.44 1.99
CA TYR A 155 11.53 -11.69 3.23
C TYR A 155 10.68 -11.34 4.45
N ARG A 156 11.32 -11.26 5.62
CA ARG A 156 10.67 -10.81 6.86
C ARG A 156 9.80 -9.55 6.63
N ASP A 157 8.68 -9.50 7.34
CA ASP A 157 7.66 -8.45 7.24
C ASP A 157 6.90 -8.39 5.91
N GLY A 158 7.04 -9.41 5.03
CA GLY A 158 6.27 -9.50 3.78
C GLY A 158 6.79 -8.57 2.67
N ARG A 159 8.01 -8.04 2.84
CA ARG A 159 8.64 -7.11 1.91
C ARG A 159 9.27 -7.85 0.72
N THR A 160 9.13 -7.27 -0.46
CA THR A 160 9.74 -7.76 -1.71
C THR A 160 11.08 -7.08 -2.00
N ALA A 161 11.78 -7.52 -3.06
CA ALA A 161 12.97 -6.84 -3.60
C ALA A 161 12.71 -5.36 -3.94
N LEU A 162 11.51 -5.02 -4.40
CA LEU A 162 11.13 -3.64 -4.70
C LEU A 162 11.01 -2.76 -3.44
N HIS A 163 10.59 -3.33 -2.31
CA HIS A 163 10.65 -2.61 -1.03
C HIS A 163 12.10 -2.43 -0.58
N ALA A 164 12.93 -3.47 -0.75
CA ALA A 164 14.33 -3.47 -0.38
C ALA A 164 15.17 -2.47 -1.19
N SER A 165 14.80 -2.16 -2.44
CA SER A 165 15.53 -1.19 -3.27
C SER A 165 15.27 0.27 -2.91
N ILE A 166 14.29 0.57 -2.04
CA ILE A 166 13.89 1.93 -1.67
C ILE A 166 14.46 2.25 -0.26
N VAL A 167 15.75 2.55 -0.20
CA VAL A 167 16.50 2.76 1.05
C VAL A 167 16.67 4.25 1.32
N LYS A 168 16.27 4.73 2.51
CA LYS A 168 16.17 6.15 2.89
C LYS A 168 17.37 7.05 2.57
N GLU A 169 18.58 6.52 2.54
CA GLU A 169 19.81 7.29 2.30
C GLU A 169 20.32 7.20 0.85
N SER A 170 19.73 6.32 0.04
CA SER A 170 20.13 6.17 -1.37
C SER A 170 19.44 7.19 -2.26
N ARG A 171 20.20 7.93 -3.06
CA ARG A 171 19.65 8.76 -4.14
C ARG A 171 19.56 8.02 -5.47
N PHE A 172 20.01 6.77 -5.50
CA PHE A 172 20.01 5.94 -6.69
C PHE A 172 18.72 5.14 -6.77
N TRP A 173 18.18 5.04 -7.98
CA TRP A 173 16.93 4.34 -8.25
C TRP A 173 17.12 3.25 -9.31
N ASP A 174 18.35 2.99 -9.75
CA ASP A 174 18.68 2.06 -10.83
C ASP A 174 18.29 0.61 -10.47
N CYS A 175 18.44 0.22 -9.20
CA CYS A 175 17.94 -1.06 -8.70
C CYS A 175 16.41 -1.14 -8.83
N THR A 176 15.70 -0.10 -8.39
CA THR A 176 14.24 0.01 -8.51
C THR A 176 13.80 -0.05 -9.97
N LEU A 177 14.45 0.69 -10.88
CA LEU A 177 14.14 0.65 -12.31
C LEU A 177 14.35 -0.74 -12.90
N SER A 178 15.43 -1.42 -12.53
CA SER A 178 15.74 -2.77 -13.02
C SER A 178 14.65 -3.76 -12.63
N LEU A 179 14.15 -3.66 -11.40
CA LEU A 179 13.02 -4.47 -10.91
C LEU A 179 11.72 -4.11 -11.63
N LEU A 180 11.43 -2.83 -11.85
CA LEU A 180 10.23 -2.39 -12.57
C LEU A 180 10.22 -2.89 -14.03
N LYS A 181 11.38 -2.84 -14.70
CA LYS A 181 11.56 -3.42 -16.05
C LYS A 181 11.35 -4.94 -16.07
N ALA A 182 11.62 -5.63 -14.95
CA ALA A 182 11.37 -7.05 -14.79
C ALA A 182 9.89 -7.40 -14.50
N LYS A 183 8.96 -6.44 -14.64
CA LYS A 183 7.50 -6.62 -14.45
C LYS A 183 7.12 -7.12 -13.04
N VAL A 184 7.83 -6.65 -12.01
CA VAL A 184 7.47 -6.89 -10.62
C VAL A 184 6.09 -6.28 -10.29
N ASP A 185 5.34 -6.93 -9.40
CA ASP A 185 4.11 -6.36 -8.85
C ASP A 185 4.43 -5.12 -8.00
N VAL A 186 4.14 -3.95 -8.56
CA VAL A 186 4.40 -2.63 -7.97
C VAL A 186 3.49 -2.35 -6.77
N ASN A 187 2.35 -3.03 -6.68
CA ASN A 187 1.29 -2.77 -5.71
C ASN A 187 1.25 -3.78 -4.56
N ARG A 188 2.17 -4.76 -4.54
CA ARG A 188 2.28 -5.71 -3.44
C ARG A 188 2.55 -4.98 -2.14
N ALA A 189 1.64 -5.08 -1.17
CA ALA A 189 1.83 -4.53 0.16
C ALA A 189 2.60 -5.49 1.08
N ASP A 190 3.38 -4.93 2.00
CA ASP A 190 4.01 -5.64 3.11
C ASP A 190 2.99 -6.03 4.20
N ASN A 191 3.43 -6.69 5.27
CA ASN A 191 2.55 -7.16 6.35
C ASN A 191 1.83 -6.02 7.10
N PHE A 192 2.29 -4.77 6.96
CA PHE A 192 1.70 -3.58 7.57
C PHE A 192 0.81 -2.80 6.60
N GLY A 193 0.64 -3.30 5.36
CA GLY A 193 -0.12 -2.65 4.30
C GLY A 193 0.67 -1.56 3.56
N TYR A 194 1.99 -1.44 3.77
CA TYR A 194 2.80 -0.49 3.03
C TYR A 194 3.17 -1.09 1.67
N THR A 195 2.78 -0.39 0.61
CA THR A 195 3.28 -0.67 -0.75
C THR A 195 4.63 0.02 -0.97
N PRO A 196 5.40 -0.34 -2.01
CA PRO A 196 6.62 0.36 -2.39
C PRO A 196 6.42 1.87 -2.57
N LEU A 197 5.26 2.28 -3.08
CA LEU A 197 4.89 3.70 -3.21
C LEU A 197 4.82 4.42 -1.86
N HIS A 198 4.27 3.77 -0.82
CA HIS A 198 4.25 4.33 0.52
C HIS A 198 5.68 4.53 1.07
N ILE A 199 6.56 3.55 0.88
CA ILE A 199 7.96 3.63 1.35
C ILE A 199 8.72 4.74 0.60
N ALA A 200 8.55 4.83 -0.72
CA ALA A 200 9.18 5.89 -1.53
C ALA A 200 8.73 7.28 -1.09
N ALA A 201 7.43 7.48 -0.85
CA ALA A 201 6.91 8.75 -0.34
C ALA A 201 7.39 9.03 1.09
N LEU A 202 7.41 8.03 1.97
CA LEU A 202 7.89 8.17 3.36
C LEU A 202 9.38 8.57 3.42
N ASN A 203 10.20 8.06 2.50
CA ASN A 203 11.61 8.40 2.38
C ASN A 203 11.86 9.69 1.59
N GLU A 204 10.81 10.41 1.16
CA GLU A 204 10.91 11.68 0.42
C GLU A 204 11.61 11.52 -0.95
N PHE A 205 11.45 10.34 -1.58
CA PHE A 205 12.08 9.98 -2.85
C PHE A 205 11.19 10.27 -4.05
N SER A 206 11.00 11.55 -4.35
CA SER A 206 10.09 12.01 -5.41
C SER A 206 10.34 11.35 -6.77
N THR A 207 11.59 11.21 -7.22
CA THR A 207 11.88 10.53 -8.50
C THR A 207 11.42 9.08 -8.49
N CYS A 208 11.61 8.36 -7.38
CA CYS A 208 11.15 6.99 -7.23
C CYS A 208 9.60 6.92 -7.18
N VAL A 209 8.95 7.83 -6.46
CA VAL A 209 7.49 7.96 -6.42
C VAL A 209 6.94 8.17 -7.85
N TYR A 210 7.51 9.11 -8.60
CA TYR A 210 7.10 9.39 -9.97
C TYR A 210 7.22 8.15 -10.85
N MET A 211 8.37 7.48 -10.82
CA MET A 211 8.57 6.25 -11.57
C MET A 211 7.61 5.13 -11.18
N LEU A 212 7.35 4.92 -9.89
CA LEU A 212 6.40 3.91 -9.44
C LEU A 212 5.02 4.19 -10.04
N ILE A 213 4.58 5.46 -10.04
CA ILE A 213 3.33 5.88 -10.68
C ILE A 213 3.36 5.67 -12.21
N GLU A 214 4.51 5.86 -12.88
CA GLU A 214 4.66 5.52 -14.31
C GLU A 214 4.51 4.02 -14.59
N TYR A 215 4.96 3.17 -13.66
CA TYR A 215 4.82 1.73 -13.78
C TYR A 215 3.52 1.19 -13.14
N GLY A 216 2.53 2.05 -12.91
CA GLY A 216 1.19 1.65 -12.49
C GLY A 216 1.00 1.46 -10.98
N ALA A 217 1.79 2.14 -10.15
CA ALA A 217 1.55 2.17 -8.71
C ALA A 217 0.21 2.85 -8.38
N ASP A 218 -0.57 2.19 -7.53
CA ASP A 218 -1.86 2.67 -7.07
C ASP A 218 -1.69 3.71 -5.95
N ILE A 219 -2.04 4.96 -6.24
CA ILE A 219 -2.01 6.06 -5.26
C ILE A 219 -3.14 5.98 -4.22
N THR A 220 -4.16 5.16 -4.47
CA THR A 220 -5.30 4.95 -3.58
C THR A 220 -5.08 3.82 -2.57
N ALA A 221 -4.03 3.01 -2.76
CA ALA A 221 -3.65 1.94 -1.85
C ALA A 221 -3.54 2.45 -0.41
N ARG A 222 -4.06 1.66 0.54
CA ARG A 222 -4.12 2.02 1.96
C ARG A 222 -3.28 1.08 2.82
N THR A 223 -2.64 1.64 3.84
CA THR A 223 -2.01 0.86 4.92
C THR A 223 -3.05 0.19 5.81
N ASN A 224 -2.61 -0.72 6.69
CA ASN A 224 -3.51 -1.34 7.67
C ASN A 224 -4.15 -0.31 8.64
N GLY A 225 -3.56 0.89 8.75
CA GLY A 225 -4.12 2.02 9.50
C GLY A 225 -5.16 2.84 8.72
N GLY A 226 -5.50 2.45 7.49
CA GLY A 226 -6.46 3.15 6.62
C GLY A 226 -5.92 4.41 5.95
N VAL A 227 -4.61 4.68 6.06
CA VAL A 227 -3.96 5.85 5.49
C VAL A 227 -3.57 5.56 4.04
N SER A 228 -4.00 6.38 3.09
CA SER A 228 -3.72 6.19 1.66
C SER A 228 -2.31 6.63 1.25
N ALA A 229 -1.76 6.05 0.18
CA ALA A 229 -0.47 6.43 -0.38
C ALA A 229 -0.44 7.91 -0.79
N LEU A 230 -1.53 8.41 -1.37
CA LEU A 230 -1.70 9.82 -1.72
C LEU A 230 -1.49 10.76 -0.52
N SER A 231 -1.91 10.36 0.69
CA SER A 231 -1.70 11.17 1.89
C SER A 231 -0.21 11.29 2.27
N PHE A 232 0.59 10.24 2.05
CA PHE A 232 2.05 10.31 2.22
C PHE A 232 2.66 11.21 1.16
N ILE A 233 2.27 11.04 -0.11
CA ILE A 233 2.77 11.84 -1.23
C ILE A 233 2.54 13.33 -0.97
N ILE A 234 1.34 13.73 -0.55
CA ILE A 234 1.04 15.15 -0.33
C ILE A 234 1.81 15.73 0.87
N ARG A 235 2.03 14.94 1.92
CA ARG A 235 2.73 15.40 3.13
C ARG A 235 4.26 15.43 2.97
N ARG A 236 4.82 14.53 2.16
CA ARG A 236 6.26 14.28 2.08
C ARG A 236 6.87 14.65 0.73
N THR A 237 6.14 14.45 -0.37
CA THR A 237 6.61 14.71 -1.74
C THR A 237 5.55 15.49 -2.56
N PRO A 238 5.14 16.70 -2.14
CA PRO A 238 4.06 17.45 -2.78
C PRO A 238 4.37 17.87 -4.24
N GLU A 239 5.64 17.90 -4.63
CA GLU A 239 6.12 18.18 -5.98
C GLU A 239 5.68 17.17 -7.04
N ILE A 240 5.19 15.99 -6.63
CA ILE A 240 4.61 14.99 -7.52
C ILE A 240 3.22 15.38 -8.01
N ILE A 241 2.50 16.21 -7.25
CA ILE A 241 1.11 16.53 -7.54
C ILE A 241 0.92 17.22 -8.90
N PRO A 242 1.69 18.27 -9.27
CA PRO A 242 1.58 18.86 -10.60
C PRO A 242 1.84 17.85 -11.72
N ARG A 243 2.86 16.99 -11.57
CA ARG A 243 3.17 15.96 -12.57
C ARG A 243 2.09 14.88 -12.67
N TYR A 244 1.43 14.58 -11.55
CA TYR A 244 0.28 13.67 -11.56
C TYR A 244 -0.92 14.29 -12.28
N VAL A 245 -1.08 15.62 -12.26
CA VAL A 245 -2.13 16.30 -13.03
C VAL A 245 -1.91 16.14 -14.53
N ASP A 246 -0.66 16.12 -15.02
CA ASP A 246 -0.38 15.83 -16.44
C ASP A 246 -0.93 14.44 -16.86
N LYS A 247 -0.99 13.47 -15.94
CA LYS A 247 -1.66 12.17 -16.19
C LYS A 247 -3.17 12.27 -16.24
N LEU A 248 -3.77 13.18 -15.46
CA LEU A 248 -5.21 13.46 -15.53
C LEU A 248 -5.57 14.07 -16.89
N ASP A 249 -4.71 14.93 -17.43
CA ASP A 249 -4.87 15.48 -18.77
C ASP A 249 -4.77 14.38 -19.84
N ALA A 250 -3.79 13.47 -19.71
CA ALA A 250 -3.63 12.33 -20.62
C ALA A 250 -4.80 11.33 -20.58
N ALA A 251 -5.56 11.29 -19.49
CA ALA A 251 -6.76 10.46 -19.36
C ALA A 251 -7.97 11.02 -20.12
N ILE A 252 -7.88 12.25 -20.66
CA ILE A 252 -8.89 12.85 -21.54
C ILE A 252 -8.44 12.66 -22.99
N SER A 253 -9.16 11.82 -23.73
CA SER A 253 -8.90 11.61 -25.17
C SER A 253 -10.07 12.10 -26.01
N VAL A 254 -9.77 12.74 -27.15
CA VAL A 254 -10.74 13.14 -28.16
C VAL A 254 -10.54 12.22 -29.37
N ASN A 255 -11.57 11.48 -29.78
CA ASN A 255 -11.51 10.69 -31.01
C ASN A 255 -11.56 11.65 -32.21
N SER A 256 -10.45 11.76 -32.95
CA SER A 256 -10.36 12.55 -34.19
C SER A 256 -10.56 11.72 -35.46
N ILE A 257 -10.96 10.45 -35.35
CA ILE A 257 -11.26 9.60 -36.51
C ILE A 257 -12.65 10.00 -37.03
N HIS A 258 -12.70 11.11 -37.76
CA HIS A 258 -13.85 11.52 -38.54
C HIS A 258 -13.73 10.89 -39.93
N GLU A 259 -14.65 9.99 -40.27
CA GLU A 259 -15.09 9.90 -41.66
C GLU A 259 -15.83 11.20 -41.99
N ILE A 260 -15.58 11.73 -43.20
CA ILE A 260 -16.06 13.03 -43.67
C ILE A 260 -17.60 13.02 -43.67
N GLY A 261 -18.24 13.52 -42.59
CA GLY A 261 -19.69 13.65 -42.52
C GLY A 261 -20.33 13.68 -41.13
N ASP A 262 -19.64 13.25 -40.06
CA ASP A 262 -20.23 13.20 -38.71
C ASP A 262 -19.82 14.41 -37.85
N VAL A 263 -20.79 14.99 -37.12
CA VAL A 263 -20.65 16.29 -36.42
C VAL A 263 -20.35 16.12 -34.91
N ASP A 264 -20.35 14.88 -34.41
CA ASP A 264 -20.31 14.60 -32.98
C ASP A 264 -18.89 14.25 -32.50
N CYS A 265 -18.24 15.19 -31.82
CA CYS A 265 -17.00 14.94 -31.07
C CYS A 265 -17.29 14.09 -29.81
N GLU A 266 -16.89 12.81 -29.80
CA GLU A 266 -16.90 11.98 -28.60
C GLU A 266 -15.66 12.23 -27.72
N ILE A 267 -15.89 12.74 -26.49
CA ILE A 267 -14.85 12.82 -25.45
C ILE A 267 -14.85 11.50 -24.68
N ARG A 268 -13.72 10.80 -24.65
CA ARG A 268 -13.52 9.59 -23.85
C ARG A 268 -12.65 9.87 -22.63
N LEU A 269 -13.16 9.47 -21.47
CA LEU A 269 -12.47 9.52 -20.18
C LEU A 269 -11.95 8.11 -19.87
N ASP A 270 -10.63 7.92 -19.82
CA ASP A 270 -10.02 6.61 -19.51
C ASP A 270 -9.25 6.65 -18.18
N PHE A 271 -9.92 6.26 -17.11
CA PHE A 271 -9.33 6.23 -15.76
C PHE A 271 -8.34 5.07 -15.55
N ARG A 272 -8.21 4.12 -16.50
CA ARG A 272 -7.26 3.00 -16.35
C ARG A 272 -5.81 3.46 -16.27
N LEU A 273 -5.51 4.63 -16.84
CA LEU A 273 -4.21 5.29 -16.75
C LEU A 273 -3.91 5.83 -15.34
N LEU A 274 -4.94 6.08 -14.55
CA LEU A 274 -4.85 6.70 -13.22
C LEU A 274 -4.95 5.67 -12.10
N VAL A 275 -5.83 4.67 -12.27
CA VAL A 275 -6.02 3.57 -11.32
C VAL A 275 -6.06 2.25 -12.10
N PRO A 276 -4.90 1.61 -12.31
CA PRO A 276 -4.85 0.35 -13.03
C PRO A 276 -5.52 -0.76 -12.21
N ASN A 277 -6.46 -1.49 -12.83
CA ASN A 277 -7.07 -2.74 -12.34
C ASN A 277 -8.02 -2.67 -11.13
N ASN A 278 -8.87 -1.64 -11.03
CA ASN A 278 -9.92 -1.62 -10.01
C ASN A 278 -11.30 -1.27 -10.61
N ASP A 279 -12.28 -2.18 -10.46
CA ASP A 279 -13.68 -2.01 -10.92
C ASP A 279 -14.38 -0.79 -10.30
N ARG A 280 -13.76 -0.13 -9.30
CA ARG A 280 -14.21 1.12 -8.66
C ARG A 280 -13.08 2.12 -8.40
N GLY A 281 -11.98 2.02 -9.15
CA GLY A 281 -10.79 2.86 -8.95
C GLY A 281 -11.08 4.36 -9.00
N GLU A 282 -11.96 4.78 -9.91
CA GLU A 282 -12.32 6.19 -10.12
C GLU A 282 -12.94 6.84 -8.88
N THR A 283 -13.83 6.11 -8.21
CA THR A 283 -14.48 6.56 -6.98
C THR A 283 -13.51 6.64 -5.81
N GLU A 284 -12.68 5.62 -5.64
CA GLU A 284 -11.68 5.59 -4.56
C GLU A 284 -10.63 6.70 -4.77
N LEU A 285 -10.26 6.97 -6.01
CA LEU A 285 -9.37 8.07 -6.36
C LEU A 285 -9.95 9.43 -5.95
N LEU A 286 -11.21 9.69 -6.31
CA LEU A 286 -11.87 10.94 -5.93
C LEU A 286 -12.06 11.06 -4.42
N LEU A 287 -12.42 9.96 -3.74
CA LEU A 287 -12.49 9.93 -2.28
C LEU A 287 -11.14 10.21 -1.64
N ALA A 288 -10.05 9.65 -2.18
CA ALA A 288 -8.70 9.93 -1.71
C ALA A 288 -8.34 11.42 -1.88
N PHE A 289 -8.69 12.06 -3.01
CA PHE A 289 -8.49 13.51 -3.17
C PHE A 289 -9.29 14.34 -2.17
N ILE A 290 -10.52 13.94 -1.86
CA ILE A 290 -11.37 14.60 -0.87
C ILE A 290 -10.78 14.45 0.54
N GLU A 291 -10.36 13.24 0.91
CA GLU A 291 -9.77 12.94 2.21
C GLU A 291 -8.52 13.79 2.47
N VAL A 292 -7.66 13.97 1.46
CA VAL A 292 -6.46 14.79 1.59
C VAL A 292 -6.74 16.28 1.34
N GLY A 293 -7.98 16.66 0.98
CA GLY A 293 -8.38 18.06 0.83
C GLY A 293 -7.89 18.73 -0.45
N GLN A 294 -7.55 17.98 -1.50
CA GLN A 294 -7.06 18.50 -2.78
C GLN A 294 -8.20 19.04 -3.67
N LYS A 295 -8.84 20.12 -3.21
CA LYS A 295 -9.96 20.77 -3.92
C LYS A 295 -9.61 21.24 -5.33
N ARG A 296 -8.34 21.57 -5.59
CA ARG A 296 -7.88 22.02 -6.91
C ARG A 296 -7.95 20.90 -7.94
N ILE A 297 -7.54 19.68 -7.56
CA ILE A 297 -7.58 18.50 -8.44
C ILE A 297 -9.02 18.08 -8.70
N LEU A 298 -9.92 18.24 -7.73
CA LEU A 298 -11.35 17.95 -7.91
C LEU A 298 -12.04 18.89 -8.91
N LYS A 299 -11.48 20.09 -9.15
CA LYS A 299 -11.95 21.03 -10.18
C LYS A 299 -11.34 20.75 -11.56
N HIS A 300 -10.52 19.71 -11.69
CA HIS A 300 -10.01 19.29 -12.98
C HIS A 300 -11.18 18.86 -13.88
N PRO A 301 -11.20 19.20 -15.19
CA PRO A 301 -12.31 18.89 -16.09
C PRO A 301 -12.75 17.43 -16.06
N LEU A 302 -11.80 16.49 -15.96
CA LEU A 302 -12.06 15.06 -15.81
C LEU A 302 -12.86 14.73 -14.53
N CYS A 303 -12.40 15.22 -13.38
CA CYS A 303 -13.06 15.00 -12.10
C CYS A 303 -14.44 15.66 -12.06
N GLU A 304 -14.53 16.91 -12.53
CA GLU A 304 -15.78 17.67 -12.57
C GLU A 304 -16.81 16.99 -13.48
N THR A 305 -16.41 16.57 -14.68
CA THR A 305 -17.29 15.88 -15.62
C THR A 305 -17.78 14.56 -15.05
N PHE A 306 -16.89 13.78 -14.43
CA PHE A 306 -17.28 12.53 -13.77
C PHE A 306 -18.29 12.75 -12.63
N LEU A 307 -18.02 13.73 -11.75
CA LEU A 307 -18.93 14.10 -10.67
C LEU A 307 -20.28 14.61 -11.20
N LEU A 308 -20.27 15.39 -12.28
CA LEU A 308 -21.47 15.89 -12.94
C LEU A 308 -22.29 14.76 -13.57
N LEU A 309 -21.66 13.78 -14.20
CA LEU A 309 -22.32 12.61 -14.77
C LEU A 309 -22.97 11.76 -13.66
N LYS A 310 -22.24 11.50 -12.56
CA LYS A 310 -22.80 10.85 -11.37
C LYS A 310 -23.97 11.64 -10.78
N TRP A 311 -23.82 12.95 -10.62
CA TRP A 311 -24.88 13.83 -10.13
C TRP A 311 -26.11 13.79 -11.04
N ARG A 312 -25.96 13.85 -12.38
CA ARG A 312 -27.09 13.79 -13.31
C ARG A 312 -27.91 12.50 -13.15
N ARG A 313 -27.25 11.37 -12.85
CA ARG A 313 -27.91 10.09 -12.58
C ARG A 313 -28.73 10.12 -11.29
N ILE A 314 -28.18 10.73 -10.22
CA ILE A 314 -28.78 10.72 -8.87
C ILE A 314 -29.72 11.92 -8.63
N ARG A 315 -29.59 13.01 -9.40
CA ARG A 315 -30.27 14.30 -9.18
C ARG A 315 -31.79 14.18 -9.07
N LYS A 316 -32.43 13.33 -9.88
CA LYS A 316 -33.89 13.12 -9.81
C LYS A 316 -34.30 12.51 -8.46
N PHE A 317 -33.53 11.52 -7.99
CA PHE A 317 -33.73 10.91 -6.68
C PHE A 317 -33.47 11.90 -5.55
N PHE A 318 -32.42 12.72 -5.67
CA PHE A 318 -32.13 13.77 -4.69
C PHE A 318 -33.25 14.80 -4.57
N ILE A 319 -33.76 15.32 -5.70
CA ILE A 319 -34.86 16.30 -5.69
C ILE A 319 -36.14 15.67 -5.12
N PHE A 320 -36.44 14.42 -5.47
CA PHE A 320 -37.56 13.69 -4.90
C PHE A 320 -37.41 13.52 -3.38
N SER A 321 -36.22 13.14 -2.92
CA SER A 321 -35.91 13.03 -1.50
C SER A 321 -36.03 14.37 -0.77
N LEU A 322 -35.54 15.46 -1.35
CA LEU A 322 -35.65 16.80 -0.79
C LEU A 322 -37.11 17.24 -0.66
N PHE A 323 -37.92 16.97 -1.70
CA PHE A 323 -39.36 17.22 -1.66
C PHE A 323 -40.06 16.40 -0.57
N TYR A 324 -39.73 15.11 -0.46
CA TYR A 324 -40.27 14.22 0.57
C TYR A 324 -39.97 14.74 1.99
N HIS A 325 -38.72 15.09 2.27
CA HIS A 325 -38.33 15.63 3.59
C HIS A 325 -38.95 17.01 3.84
N GLY A 326 -39.03 17.88 2.83
CA GLY A 326 -39.67 19.18 2.95
C GLY A 326 -41.17 19.08 3.28
N LEU A 327 -41.89 18.20 2.58
CA LEU A 327 -43.31 17.93 2.85
C LEU A 327 -43.51 17.32 4.25
N PHE A 328 -42.66 16.37 4.62
CA PHE A 328 -42.70 15.75 5.94
C PHE A 328 -42.52 16.78 7.07
N VAL A 329 -41.49 17.62 6.98
CA VAL A 329 -41.22 18.67 7.98
C VAL A 329 -42.39 19.65 8.04
N LEU A 330 -42.96 20.06 6.90
CA LEU A 330 -44.12 20.96 6.87
C LEU A 330 -45.32 20.35 7.60
N LEU A 331 -45.68 19.10 7.28
CA LEU A 331 -46.80 18.40 7.92
C LEU A 331 -46.56 18.19 9.41
N PHE A 332 -45.36 17.77 9.80
CA PHE A 332 -44.99 17.58 11.20
C PHE A 332 -45.00 18.89 11.99
N THR A 333 -44.52 19.98 11.40
CA THR A 333 -44.57 21.30 12.05
C THR A 333 -46.01 21.78 12.22
N ALA A 334 -46.87 21.58 11.21
CA ALA A 334 -48.30 21.91 11.31
C ALA A 334 -49.01 21.07 12.38
N TYR A 335 -48.68 19.78 12.49
CA TYR A 335 -49.18 18.89 13.54
C TYR A 335 -48.77 19.39 14.94
N VAL A 336 -47.48 19.69 15.14
CA VAL A 336 -46.97 20.16 16.43
C VAL A 336 -47.57 21.51 16.82
N LEU A 337 -47.73 22.45 15.89
CA LEU A 337 -48.42 23.72 16.14
C LEU A 337 -49.89 23.52 16.50
N GLY A 338 -50.59 22.61 15.81
CA GLY A 338 -52.01 22.32 16.04
C GLY A 338 -52.28 21.64 17.39
N VAL A 339 -51.36 20.79 17.86
CA VAL A 339 -51.49 20.01 19.10
C VAL A 339 -50.92 20.75 20.31
N TYR A 340 -49.70 21.29 20.23
CA TYR A 340 -48.93 21.72 21.40
C TYR A 340 -48.86 23.23 21.61
N VAL A 341 -49.05 24.05 20.56
CA VAL A 341 -49.00 25.52 20.69
C VAL A 341 -50.38 26.12 20.99
N ARG A 342 -51.44 25.35 20.79
CA ARG A 342 -52.80 25.81 21.06
C ARG A 342 -53.09 25.74 22.57
N ASP A 343 -53.10 26.91 23.21
CA ASP A 343 -53.35 27.08 24.65
C ASP A 343 -54.86 26.79 24.94
N CYS A 344 -55.22 25.52 25.10
CA CYS A 344 -56.59 25.07 25.42
C CYS A 344 -56.87 25.25 26.93
N ARG A 345 -57.25 26.47 27.35
CA ARG A 345 -57.58 26.77 28.76
C ARG A 345 -59.07 26.66 29.13
N ALA A 346 -59.94 26.25 28.21
CA ALA A 346 -61.37 26.10 28.46
C ALA A 346 -61.93 24.81 27.84
N GLU A 347 -62.71 24.05 28.61
CA GLU A 347 -63.39 22.83 28.16
C GLU A 347 -64.73 23.15 27.47
N PRO A 348 -65.13 22.39 26.42
CA PRO A 348 -64.33 21.41 25.69
C PRO A 348 -63.48 22.09 24.60
N CYS A 349 -62.24 21.66 24.41
CA CYS A 349 -61.38 22.11 23.33
C CYS A 349 -61.53 21.17 22.13
N PRO A 350 -62.37 21.47 21.12
CA PRO A 350 -62.47 20.62 19.94
C PRO A 350 -61.14 20.70 19.16
N LEU A 351 -60.44 19.56 19.07
CA LEU A 351 -59.33 19.44 18.14
C LEU A 351 -59.85 19.67 16.71
N PRO A 352 -59.14 20.46 15.88
CA PRO A 352 -59.44 20.54 14.46
C PRO A 352 -59.50 19.16 13.81
N ALA A 353 -60.51 18.95 12.97
CA ALA A 353 -60.74 17.67 12.29
C ALA A 353 -59.55 17.18 11.44
N TYR A 354 -58.64 18.09 11.05
CA TYR A 354 -57.45 17.73 10.28
C TYR A 354 -56.34 17.07 11.10
N ILE A 355 -56.30 17.23 12.44
CA ILE A 355 -55.16 16.76 13.26
C ILE A 355 -55.01 15.24 13.22
N PRO A 356 -56.08 14.43 13.45
CA PRO A 356 -55.95 12.97 13.37
C PRO A 356 -55.53 12.50 11.97
N ALA A 357 -56.11 13.10 10.92
CA ALA A 357 -55.78 12.76 9.54
C ALA A 357 -54.30 13.05 9.21
N VAL A 358 -53.79 14.22 9.60
CA VAL A 358 -52.38 14.60 9.43
C VAL A 358 -51.47 13.70 10.27
N GLY A 359 -51.88 13.33 11.49
CA GLY A 359 -51.14 12.40 12.35
C GLY A 359 -50.95 11.03 11.72
N TYR A 360 -51.99 10.43 11.14
CA TYR A 360 -51.88 9.15 10.42
C TYR A 360 -50.96 9.24 9.19
N VAL A 361 -51.01 10.36 8.45
CA VAL A 361 -50.10 10.60 7.31
C VAL A 361 -48.65 10.70 7.78
N ILE A 362 -48.37 11.38 8.88
CA ILE A 362 -47.01 11.47 9.46
C ILE A 362 -46.50 10.08 9.87
N ILE A 363 -47.32 9.26 10.52
CA ILE A 363 -46.95 7.89 10.89
C ILE A 363 -46.61 7.06 9.65
N LEU A 364 -47.40 7.16 8.58
CA LEU A 364 -47.12 6.48 7.31
C LEU A 364 -45.77 6.89 6.73
N PHE A 365 -45.48 8.20 6.68
CA PHE A 365 -44.18 8.70 6.22
C PHE A 365 -43.03 8.22 7.13
N ASN A 366 -43.25 8.14 8.44
CA ASN A 366 -42.26 7.65 9.38
C ASN A 366 -41.96 6.15 9.19
N LEU A 367 -42.96 5.34 8.85
CA LEU A 367 -42.78 3.92 8.51
C LEU A 367 -41.94 3.71 7.24
N VAL A 368 -42.12 4.58 6.24
CA VAL A 368 -41.29 4.56 5.03
C VAL A 368 -39.83 4.90 5.36
N LEU A 369 -39.60 5.91 6.20
CA LEU A 369 -38.25 6.25 6.68
C LEU A 369 -37.63 5.09 7.47
N LEU A 370 -38.37 4.48 8.39
CA LEU A 370 -37.94 3.30 9.14
C LEU A 370 -37.53 2.15 8.20
N THR A 371 -38.36 1.86 7.19
CA THR A 371 -38.08 0.80 6.21
C THR A 371 -36.79 1.08 5.44
N LYS A 372 -36.55 2.34 5.04
CA LYS A 372 -35.32 2.76 4.38
C LYS A 372 -34.10 2.56 5.27
N GLU A 373 -34.14 2.97 6.54
CA GLU A 373 -33.01 2.83 7.47
C GLU A 373 -32.71 1.35 7.78
N ILE A 374 -33.73 0.51 7.91
CA ILE A 374 -33.57 -0.96 8.04
C ILE A 374 -32.89 -1.53 6.79
N PHE A 375 -33.34 -1.14 5.59
CA PHE A 375 -32.73 -1.60 4.34
C PHE A 375 -31.25 -1.21 4.23
N GLN A 376 -30.90 0.03 4.59
CA GLN A 376 -29.51 0.49 4.60
C GLN A 376 -28.66 -0.28 5.62
N MET A 377 -29.20 -0.55 6.81
CA MET A 377 -28.53 -1.33 7.84
C MET A 377 -28.26 -2.77 7.39
N MET A 378 -29.22 -3.42 6.71
CA MET A 378 -29.08 -4.78 6.18
C MET A 378 -28.00 -4.88 5.09
N HIS A 379 -27.84 -3.85 4.24
CA HIS A 379 -26.87 -3.86 3.15
C HIS A 379 -25.43 -3.56 3.61
N GLY A 380 -25.21 -3.08 4.84
CA GLY A 380 -23.87 -2.73 5.30
C GLY A 380 -23.77 -2.27 6.75
N PHE A 381 -24.05 -3.17 7.71
CA PHE A 381 -24.11 -2.87 9.14
C PHE A 381 -22.88 -2.13 9.70
N VAL A 382 -21.67 -2.61 9.39
CA VAL A 382 -20.42 -2.06 9.96
C VAL A 382 -20.16 -0.63 9.48
N SER A 383 -20.35 -0.37 8.18
CA SER A 383 -20.22 0.97 7.62
C SER A 383 -21.33 1.88 8.11
N TYR A 384 -22.56 1.36 8.22
CA TYR A 384 -23.74 2.09 8.67
C TYR A 384 -23.58 2.60 10.11
N VAL A 385 -23.15 1.75 11.04
CA VAL A 385 -22.97 2.11 12.46
C VAL A 385 -21.90 3.18 12.68
N ARG A 386 -20.88 3.24 11.80
CA ARG A 386 -19.75 4.16 11.92
C ARG A 386 -20.12 5.62 11.70
N TYR A 387 -21.19 5.90 10.96
CA TYR A 387 -21.59 7.27 10.63
C TYR A 387 -22.64 7.79 11.63
N TRP A 388 -22.30 8.88 12.32
CA TRP A 388 -23.19 9.49 13.33
C TRP A 388 -24.52 9.97 12.74
N GLU A 389 -24.54 10.34 11.45
CA GLU A 389 -25.73 10.78 10.72
C GLU A 389 -26.82 9.71 10.72
N ASN A 390 -26.47 8.43 10.62
CA ASN A 390 -27.44 7.35 10.65
C ASN A 390 -28.14 7.25 12.01
N TRP A 391 -27.40 7.43 13.10
CA TRP A 391 -27.96 7.49 14.46
C TRP A 391 -28.90 8.68 14.66
N LEU A 392 -28.61 9.80 13.98
CA LEU A 392 -29.51 10.97 13.97
C LEU A 392 -30.85 10.63 13.32
N GLN A 393 -30.85 9.91 12.19
CA GLN A 393 -32.08 9.47 11.54
C GLN A 393 -32.91 8.54 12.43
N TRP A 394 -32.28 7.58 13.12
CA TRP A 394 -32.97 6.72 14.08
C TRP A 394 -33.58 7.51 15.24
N SER A 395 -32.86 8.50 15.78
CA SER A 395 -33.39 9.39 16.81
C SER A 395 -34.62 10.16 16.34
N ILE A 396 -34.64 10.60 15.08
CA ILE A 396 -35.79 11.29 14.49
C ILE A 396 -36.97 10.32 14.38
N VAL A 397 -36.76 9.13 13.81
CA VAL A 397 -37.82 8.12 13.62
C VAL A 397 -38.48 7.76 14.96
N ILE A 398 -37.67 7.49 15.99
CA ILE A 398 -38.15 7.16 17.34
C ILE A 398 -38.86 8.36 17.97
N GLY A 399 -38.31 9.57 17.84
CA GLY A 399 -38.90 10.80 18.37
C GLY A 399 -40.29 11.09 17.80
N ILE A 400 -40.50 10.84 16.51
CA ILE A 400 -41.81 11.02 15.85
C ILE A 400 -42.84 10.01 16.36
N PHE A 401 -42.45 8.74 16.57
CA PHE A 401 -43.34 7.75 17.18
C PHE A 401 -43.78 8.17 18.58
N LEU A 402 -42.87 8.67 19.40
CA LEU A 402 -43.19 9.16 20.74
C LEU A 402 -44.16 10.35 20.71
N CYS A 403 -44.00 11.29 19.78
CA CYS A 403 -44.86 12.48 19.66
C CYS A 403 -46.27 12.20 19.10
N THR A 404 -46.48 11.06 18.44
CA THR A 404 -47.74 10.74 17.74
C THR A 404 -48.57 9.65 18.43
N VAL A 405 -47.96 8.84 19.29
CA VAL A 405 -48.64 7.72 19.99
C VAL A 405 -49.04 8.08 21.43
N SER A 406 -48.45 9.11 22.05
CA SER A 406 -48.74 9.45 23.45
C SER A 406 -50.07 10.19 23.62
N THR A 407 -50.87 9.76 24.60
CA THR A 407 -52.21 10.29 24.92
C THR A 407 -52.35 10.70 26.39
N GLY A 408 -51.25 11.07 27.08
CA GLY A 408 -51.22 11.13 28.55
C GLY A 408 -50.85 12.48 29.19
N GLU A 409 -49.68 13.07 28.88
CA GLU A 409 -49.14 14.22 29.63
C GLU A 409 -48.48 15.27 28.73
N TRP A 410 -49.20 16.38 28.51
CA TRP A 410 -48.94 17.35 27.43
C TRP A 410 -47.69 18.25 27.62
N SER A 411 -47.10 18.33 28.82
CA SER A 411 -46.03 19.30 29.12
C SER A 411 -44.62 18.79 28.81
N SER A 412 -44.32 17.52 29.07
CA SER A 412 -43.01 16.89 28.76
C SER A 412 -42.88 16.58 27.26
N GLU A 413 -43.99 16.28 26.60
CA GLU A 413 -44.08 15.92 25.18
C GLU A 413 -43.81 17.11 24.24
N ALA A 414 -44.25 18.31 24.62
CA ALA A 414 -43.95 19.53 23.87
C ALA A 414 -42.44 19.81 23.80
N HIS A 415 -41.69 19.52 24.88
CA HIS A 415 -40.24 19.65 24.89
C HIS A 415 -39.56 18.63 23.96
N VAL A 416 -40.04 17.38 23.94
CA VAL A 416 -39.54 16.34 23.03
C VAL A 416 -39.82 16.68 21.57
N ALA A 417 -41.01 17.19 21.26
CA ALA A 417 -41.39 17.62 19.90
C ALA A 417 -40.55 18.81 19.41
N VAL A 418 -40.29 19.80 20.26
CA VAL A 418 -39.43 20.96 19.93
C VAL A 418 -37.98 20.53 19.71
N VAL A 419 -37.46 19.60 20.52
CA VAL A 419 -36.12 19.04 20.33
C VAL A 419 -36.05 18.24 19.03
N ALA A 420 -37.05 17.42 18.71
CA ALA A 420 -37.12 16.67 17.46
C ALA A 420 -37.12 17.59 16.23
N ILE A 421 -37.91 18.68 16.23
CA ILE A 421 -37.92 19.68 15.15
C ILE A 421 -36.53 20.33 14.99
N ARG A 422 -35.89 20.74 16.10
CA ARG A 422 -34.55 21.35 16.05
C ARG A 422 -33.48 20.41 15.52
N VAL A 423 -33.49 19.15 15.97
CA VAL A 423 -32.56 18.10 15.52
C VAL A 423 -32.75 17.79 14.04
N GLN A 424 -33.99 17.82 13.55
CA GLN A 424 -34.31 17.51 12.16
C GLN A 424 -33.91 18.64 11.18
N ILE A 425 -34.05 19.91 11.58
CA ILE A 425 -33.56 21.06 10.81
C ILE A 425 -32.02 21.01 10.70
N LEU A 426 -31.32 20.62 11.77
CA LEU A 426 -29.87 20.52 11.78
C LEU A 426 -29.35 19.28 11.03
N GLY A 427 -30.07 18.16 11.08
CA GLY A 427 -29.68 16.89 10.43
C GLY A 427 -29.89 16.84 8.92
N GLY A 428 -30.93 17.49 8.40
CA GLY A 428 -31.26 17.46 6.97
C GLY A 428 -30.18 18.05 6.05
N PHE A 429 -29.35 18.96 6.54
CA PHE A 429 -28.27 19.57 5.76
C PHE A 429 -26.98 18.72 5.68
N SER A 430 -26.69 17.88 6.69
CA SER A 430 -25.45 17.08 6.75
C SER A 430 -25.39 15.96 5.72
N ASN A 431 -26.54 15.30 5.47
CA ASN A 431 -26.63 14.09 4.62
C ASN A 431 -26.39 14.30 3.12
N THR A 432 -26.38 15.54 2.63
CA THR A 432 -26.54 15.83 1.19
C THR A 432 -25.24 15.81 0.39
N GLY A 433 -24.07 16.02 1.04
CA GLY A 433 -22.78 16.06 0.35
C GLY A 433 -22.17 14.69 0.02
N ARG A 434 -22.43 13.66 0.86
CA ARG A 434 -21.81 12.33 0.74
C ARG A 434 -22.58 11.35 -0.13
N THR A 435 -23.91 11.49 -0.21
CA THR A 435 -24.80 10.66 -1.05
C THR A 435 -24.58 10.82 -2.56
N VAL A 436 -23.78 11.79 -2.99
CA VAL A 436 -23.39 11.97 -4.39
C VAL A 436 -22.19 11.09 -4.76
N LEU A 437 -21.38 10.71 -3.77
CA LEU A 437 -20.13 9.96 -3.96
C LEU A 437 -20.29 8.47 -3.65
N GLN A 438 -21.02 8.15 -2.58
CA GLN A 438 -21.52 6.80 -2.27
C GLN A 438 -22.63 6.42 -3.25
#